data_AF-A0A7V3T262-F1
#
_entry.id   AF-A0A7V3T262-F1
#
_cell.length_a   1.000
_cell.length_b   1.000
_cell.length_c   1.000
_cell.angle_alpha   90.00
_cell.angle_beta   90.00
_cell.angle_gamma   90.00
#
_symmetry.space_group_name_H-M   'P 1'
#
loop_
_entity.id
_entity.type
_entity.pdbx_description
1 polymer ?
#
loop_
_entity_poly.entity_id
_entity_poly.type
_entity_poly.pdbx_seq_one_letter_code
_entity_poly.pdbx_strand_id
1 'polypeptide(L)'
;NVGNDGYNINKNLIASLENNMSEAIIKEMDRAVNKAQKQYKTDIFGLGRLVFKKDPAYWRRIEQQWDKIYPKADIRFDVKSKIIRTGITTGSRE
;
A
#
# COMPACT_ATOMS: atom_id res chain seq x y z
N ASN A 1 31.65 -2.43 -26.84
CA ASN A 1 30.56 -3.01 -26.03
C ASN A 1 30.44 -2.30 -24.68
N VAL A 2 29.92 -1.07 -24.66
CA VAL A 2 29.75 -0.27 -23.41
C VAL A 2 28.36 0.39 -23.31
N GLY A 3 27.49 0.21 -24.31
CA GLY A 3 26.18 0.87 -24.39
C GLY A 3 25.04 0.15 -23.66
N ASN A 4 25.24 -1.10 -23.23
CA ASN A 4 24.19 -1.90 -22.60
C ASN A 4 24.15 -1.73 -21.07
N ASP A 5 25.29 -1.44 -20.45
CA ASP A 5 25.39 -1.52 -18.99
C ASP A 5 24.72 -0.30 -18.33
N GLY A 6 24.99 0.93 -18.80
CA GLY A 6 24.41 2.15 -18.23
C GLY A 6 22.88 2.25 -18.31
N TYR A 7 22.26 1.73 -19.38
CA TYR A 7 20.80 1.72 -19.51
C TYR A 7 20.14 0.71 -18.56
N ASN A 8 20.76 -0.46 -18.36
CA ASN A 8 20.28 -1.47 -17.42
C ASN A 8 20.45 -1.04 -15.95
N ILE A 9 21.53 -0.33 -15.61
CA ILE A 9 21.71 0.25 -14.26
C ILE A 9 20.58 1.24 -13.92
N ASN A 10 20.17 2.09 -14.87
CA ASN A 10 19.10 3.06 -14.63
C ASN A 10 17.73 2.38 -14.38
N LYS A 11 17.40 1.34 -15.16
CA LYS A 11 16.16 0.56 -14.95
C LYS A 11 16.13 -0.15 -13.61
N ASN A 12 17.21 -0.83 -13.24
CA ASN A 12 17.29 -1.55 -11.98
C ASN A 12 17.22 -0.60 -10.78
N LEU A 13 17.87 0.57 -10.87
CA LEU A 13 17.79 1.61 -9.86
C LEU A 13 16.34 2.13 -9.70
N ILE A 14 15.65 2.45 -10.79
CA ILE A 14 14.25 2.89 -10.76
C ILE A 14 13.37 1.82 -10.13
N ALA A 15 13.50 0.56 -10.55
CA ALA A 15 12.72 -0.55 -9.99
C ALA A 15 12.97 -0.73 -8.48
N SER A 16 14.23 -0.60 -8.05
CA SER A 16 14.57 -0.65 -6.61
C SER A 16 13.96 0.51 -5.84
N LEU A 17 13.96 1.73 -6.38
CA LEU A 17 13.32 2.88 -5.75
C LEU A 17 11.79 2.72 -5.65
N GLU A 18 11.16 2.20 -6.71
CA GLU A 18 9.72 1.88 -6.71
C GLU A 18 9.38 0.84 -5.64
N ASN A 19 10.17 -0.23 -5.54
CA ASN A 19 9.98 -1.26 -4.50
C ASN A 19 10.17 -0.69 -3.09
N ASN A 20 11.24 0.09 -2.87
CA ASN A 20 11.50 0.73 -1.58
C ASN A 20 10.36 1.68 -1.17
N MET A 21 9.79 2.41 -2.15
CA MET A 21 8.63 3.28 -1.91
C MET A 21 7.40 2.45 -1.53
N SER A 22 7.12 1.37 -2.25
CA SER A 22 6.03 0.44 -1.91
C SER A 22 6.17 -0.11 -0.49
N GLU A 23 7.36 -0.60 -0.12
CA GLU A 23 7.61 -1.11 1.23
C GLU A 23 7.45 -0.03 2.31
N ALA A 24 7.92 1.19 2.04
CA ALA A 24 7.79 2.30 2.98
C ALA A 24 6.32 2.67 3.21
N ILE A 25 5.50 2.69 2.15
CA ILE A 25 4.06 2.92 2.22
C ILE A 25 3.38 1.80 3.02
N ILE A 26 3.67 0.53 2.73
CA ILE A 26 3.11 -0.63 3.45
C ILE A 26 3.41 -0.50 4.95
N LYS A 27 4.66 -0.20 5.32
CA LYS A 27 5.06 -0.03 6.73
C LYS A 27 4.28 1.08 7.43
N GLU A 28 3.97 2.19 6.75
CA GLU A 28 3.16 3.28 7.32
C GLU A 28 1.69 2.89 7.44
N MET A 29 1.13 2.23 6.42
CA MET A 29 -0.24 1.72 6.47
C MET A 29 -0.42 0.70 7.60
N ASP A 30 0.53 -0.22 7.77
CA ASP A 30 0.55 -1.19 8.87
C ASP A 30 0.59 -0.48 10.23
N ARG A 31 1.41 0.55 10.40
CA ARG A 31 1.42 1.35 11.64
C ARG A 31 0.07 1.98 11.91
N ALA A 32 -0.52 2.63 10.90
CA ALA A 32 -1.80 3.31 11.02
C ALA A 32 -2.94 2.35 11.38
N VAL A 33 -3.03 1.22 10.66
CA VAL A 33 -4.03 0.18 10.93
C VAL A 33 -3.81 -0.48 12.28
N ASN A 34 -2.57 -0.80 12.66
CA ASN A 34 -2.30 -1.37 13.99
C ASN A 34 -2.74 -0.42 15.11
N LYS A 35 -2.50 0.89 14.95
CA LYS A 35 -2.98 1.88 15.93
C LYS A 35 -4.50 1.90 16.00
N ALA A 36 -5.18 1.91 14.85
CA ALA A 36 -6.64 1.88 14.78
C ALA A 36 -7.24 0.59 15.37
N GLN A 37 -6.66 -0.58 15.10
CA GLN A 37 -7.13 -1.88 15.60
C GLN A 37 -6.80 -2.11 17.07
N LYS A 38 -5.56 -1.83 17.51
CA LYS A 38 -5.06 -2.25 18.83
C LYS A 38 -5.27 -1.19 19.90
N GLN A 39 -5.02 0.08 19.58
CA GLN A 39 -5.14 1.17 20.54
C GLN A 39 -6.58 1.70 20.60
N TYR A 40 -7.15 2.04 19.45
CA TYR A 40 -8.48 2.69 19.39
C TYR A 40 -9.64 1.72 19.19
N LYS A 41 -9.37 0.49 18.72
CA LYS A 41 -10.37 -0.55 18.41
C LYS A 41 -11.53 -0.02 17.55
N THR A 42 -11.23 0.90 16.65
CA THR A 42 -12.24 1.61 15.83
C THR A 42 -11.91 1.52 14.35
N ASP A 43 -12.91 1.21 13.54
CA ASP A 43 -12.81 1.10 12.08
C ASP A 43 -12.91 2.48 11.40
N ILE A 44 -11.84 3.27 11.51
CA ILE A 44 -11.75 4.60 10.90
C ILE A 44 -11.55 4.56 9.38
N PHE A 45 -11.19 3.39 8.83
CA PHE A 45 -10.92 3.19 7.41
C PHE A 45 -12.15 2.68 6.62
N GLY A 46 -13.24 2.33 7.32
CA GLY A 46 -14.49 1.89 6.71
C GLY A 46 -14.44 0.47 6.14
N LEU A 47 -13.64 -0.42 6.74
CA LEU A 47 -13.52 -1.81 6.29
C LEU A 47 -14.82 -2.59 6.42
N GLY A 48 -15.62 -2.33 7.46
CA GLY A 48 -16.94 -2.94 7.63
C GLY A 48 -17.88 -2.60 6.47
N ARG A 49 -17.80 -1.37 5.95
CA ARG A 49 -18.55 -0.95 4.75
C ARG A 49 -18.08 -1.69 3.51
N LEU A 50 -16.79 -1.98 3.39
CA LEU A 50 -16.26 -2.80 2.29
C LEU A 50 -16.75 -4.25 2.37
N VAL A 51 -16.80 -4.83 3.58
CA VAL A 51 -17.37 -6.16 3.80
C VAL A 51 -18.84 -6.19 3.42
N PHE A 52 -19.64 -5.22 3.89
CA PHE A 52 -21.05 -5.09 3.50
C PHE A 52 -21.24 -4.98 1.99
N LYS A 53 -20.44 -4.15 1.30
CA LYS A 53 -20.52 -3.99 -0.15
C LYS A 53 -20.18 -5.28 -0.90
N LYS A 54 -19.22 -6.06 -0.39
CA LYS A 54 -18.75 -7.30 -1.03
C LYS A 54 -19.68 -8.48 -0.75
N ASP A 55 -20.16 -8.61 0.48
CA ASP A 55 -21.05 -9.69 0.90
C ASP A 55 -22.04 -9.20 2.00
N PRO A 56 -23.22 -8.69 1.59
CA PRO A 56 -24.25 -8.24 2.51
C PRO A 56 -24.80 -9.36 3.40
N ALA A 57 -24.79 -10.61 2.94
CA ALA A 57 -25.32 -11.74 3.69
C ALA A 57 -24.38 -12.13 4.84
N TYR A 58 -23.06 -12.14 4.57
CA TYR A 58 -22.06 -12.32 5.61
C TYR A 58 -22.05 -11.16 6.59
N TRP A 59 -22.13 -9.91 6.11
CA TRP A 59 -22.19 -8.73 6.96
C TRP A 59 -23.30 -8.82 8.00
N ARG A 60 -24.53 -9.18 7.61
CA ARG A 60 -25.66 -9.38 8.54
C ARG A 60 -25.38 -10.37 9.68
N ARG A 61 -24.47 -11.32 9.48
CA ARG A 61 -24.08 -12.31 10.52
C ARG A 61 -23.08 -11.74 11.51
N ILE A 62 -22.26 -10.77 11.08
CA ILE A 62 -21.12 -10.28 11.86
C ILE A 62 -21.27 -8.84 12.35
N GLU A 63 -22.21 -8.06 11.82
CA GLU A 63 -22.32 -6.62 12.06
C GLU A 63 -22.49 -6.27 13.54
N GLN A 64 -23.30 -7.06 14.27
CA GLN A 64 -23.50 -6.88 15.72
C GLN A 64 -22.25 -7.19 16.55
N GLN A 65 -21.28 -7.91 15.98
CA GLN A 65 -20.03 -8.29 16.62
C GLN A 65 -18.82 -7.60 15.99
N TRP A 66 -19.03 -6.62 15.10
CA TRP A 66 -17.97 -6.00 14.32
C TRP A 66 -16.87 -5.41 15.22
N ASP A 67 -17.24 -4.77 16.32
CA ASP A 67 -16.31 -4.19 17.30
C ASP A 67 -15.38 -5.23 17.96
N LYS A 68 -15.77 -6.51 17.95
CA LYS A 68 -14.95 -7.63 18.47
C LYS A 68 -14.11 -8.28 17.37
N ILE A 69 -14.59 -8.22 16.13
CA ILE A 69 -13.96 -8.85 14.95
C ILE A 69 -12.88 -7.93 14.38
N TYR A 70 -13.19 -6.65 14.15
CA TYR A 70 -12.30 -5.69 13.52
C TYR A 70 -10.90 -5.62 14.18
N PRO A 71 -10.77 -5.54 15.52
CA PRO A 71 -9.45 -5.49 16.18
C PRO A 71 -8.56 -6.73 15.94
N LYS A 72 -9.15 -7.84 15.47
CA LYS A 72 -8.48 -9.13 15.22
C LYS A 72 -8.37 -9.46 13.73
N ALA A 73 -8.94 -8.65 12.85
CA ALA A 73 -8.92 -8.91 11.42
C ALA A 73 -7.48 -8.85 10.87
N ASP A 74 -7.10 -9.84 10.07
CA ASP A 74 -5.86 -9.84 9.31
C ASP A 74 -6.02 -8.93 8.08
N ILE A 75 -5.28 -7.82 8.05
CA ILE A 75 -5.32 -6.83 6.98
C ILE A 75 -3.98 -6.90 6.25
N ARG A 76 -4.03 -7.13 4.94
CA ARG A 76 -2.85 -7.21 4.08
C ARG A 76 -2.93 -6.15 3.00
N PHE A 77 -1.83 -5.46 2.78
CA PHE A 77 -1.70 -4.45 1.74
C PHE A 77 -0.90 -5.00 0.56
N ASP A 78 -1.37 -4.69 -0.64
CA ASP A 78 -0.62 -4.86 -1.89
C ASP A 78 -0.45 -3.47 -2.50
N VAL A 79 0.78 -2.94 -2.44
CA VAL A 79 1.11 -1.59 -2.89
C VAL A 79 2.10 -1.67 -4.03
N LYS A 80 1.75 -1.08 -5.17
CA LYS A 80 2.62 -0.93 -6.32
C LYS A 80 2.88 0.54 -6.62
N SER A 81 4.11 0.97 -6.39
CA SER A 81 4.56 2.33 -6.70
C SER A 81 5.13 2.39 -8.12
N LYS A 82 5.02 3.56 -8.75
CA LYS A 82 5.63 3.82 -10.06
C LYS A 82 6.21 5.23 -10.12
N ILE A 83 7.47 5.35 -10.54
CA ILE A 83 8.10 6.63 -10.82
C ILE A 83 7.65 7.07 -12.22
N ILE A 84 6.81 8.10 -12.24
CA ILE A 84 6.24 8.66 -13.48
C ILE A 84 7.14 9.72 -14.12
N ARG A 85 7.96 10.44 -13.33
CA ARG A 85 8.92 11.44 -13.81
C ARG A 85 10.12 11.48 -12.88
N THR A 86 11.34 11.48 -13.44
CA THR A 86 12.59 11.55 -12.66
C THR A 86 13.13 12.98 -12.54
N GLY A 87 12.52 13.95 -13.24
CA GLY A 87 12.99 15.35 -13.25
C GLY A 87 14.35 15.55 -13.93
N ILE A 88 14.97 14.49 -14.46
CA ILE A 88 16.22 14.58 -15.21
C ILE A 88 15.91 15.19 -16.58
N THR A 89 16.02 16.50 -16.70
CA THR A 89 16.25 17.15 -17.99
C THR A 89 17.67 16.79 -18.40
N THR A 90 17.84 15.84 -19.33
CA THR A 90 19.09 15.73 -20.08
C THR A 90 19.32 17.12 -20.67
N GLY A 91 20.32 17.84 -20.16
CA GLY A 91 20.69 19.14 -20.70
C GLY A 91 20.88 18.98 -22.21
N SER A 92 19.95 19.56 -22.97
CA SER A 92 20.16 19.85 -24.37
C SER A 92 21.47 20.62 -24.45
N ARG A 93 22.50 19.95 -24.99
CA ARG A 93 23.71 20.64 -25.44
C ARG A 93 23.26 21.66 -26.47
N GLU A 94 23.40 22.93 -26.14
CA GLU A 94 23.64 23.98 -27.13
C GLU A 94 25.02 23.77 -27.77
#